data_AF-A0A947BHM6-F1
#
_entry.id   AF-A0A947BHM6-F1
#
_cell.length_a   1.000
_cell.length_b   1.000
_cell.length_c   1.000
_cell.angle_alpha   90.00
_cell.angle_beta   90.00
_cell.angle_gamma   90.00
#
_symmetry.space_group_name_H-M   'P 1'
#
loop_
_entity.id
_entity.type
_entity.pdbx_description
1 polymer ?
#
loop_
_entity_poly.entity_id
_entity_poly.type
_entity_poly.pdbx_seq_one_letter_code
_entity_poly.pdbx_strand_id
1 'polypeptide(L)' 'GYATIIAAGSDGEGAQRQLDRIAKGWRLKRVADPMIVNTDAQTPERILAPKTVSENVLQLAREMGQGLAQGLDAGIF' A
#
# COMPACT_ATOMS: atom_id res chain seq x y z
N GLY A 1 8.97 -12.35 -1.33
CA GLY A 1 7.60 -11.88 -1.64
C GLY A 1 7.47 -10.36 -1.67
N TYR A 2 6.26 -9.82 -1.90
CA TYR A 2 5.97 -8.38 -1.87
C TYR A 2 4.60 -8.06 -1.26
N ALA A 3 4.49 -6.85 -0.70
CA ALA A 3 3.26 -6.24 -0.20
C ALA A 3 3.17 -4.79 -0.71
N THR A 4 1.98 -4.20 -0.66
CA THR A 4 1.73 -2.86 -1.21
C THR A 4 0.87 -2.03 -0.27
N ILE A 5 1.30 -0.79 -0.02
CA ILE A 5 0.57 0.23 0.73
C ILE A 5 0.46 1.46 -0.17
N ILE A 6 -0.75 1.93 -0.43
CA ILE A 6 -1.05 3.02 -1.35
C ILE A 6 -1.93 4.04 -0.63
N ALA A 7 -1.43 5.26 -0.48
CA ALA A 7 -2.25 6.41 -0.12
C ALA A 7 -2.72 7.10 -1.41
N ALA A 8 -4.03 7.18 -1.60
CA ALA A 8 -4.66 7.71 -2.80
C ALA A 8 -5.63 8.85 -2.48
N GLY A 9 -5.93 9.66 -3.50
CA GLY A 9 -6.93 10.73 -3.39
C GLY A 9 -8.34 10.17 -3.27
N SER A 10 -8.73 9.37 -4.25
CA SER A 10 -10.09 8.84 -4.41
C SER A 10 -10.13 7.35 -4.78
N ASP A 11 -9.15 6.88 -5.56
CA ASP A 11 -9.02 5.48 -5.97
C ASP A 11 -7.52 5.12 -6.09
N GLY A 12 -7.15 3.96 -5.56
CA GLY A 12 -5.80 3.39 -5.63
C GLY A 12 -5.70 2.12 -6.47
N GLU A 13 -6.81 1.59 -7.00
CA GLU A 13 -6.82 0.32 -7.74
C GLU A 13 -5.96 0.37 -9.00
N GLY A 14 -5.94 1.51 -9.70
CA GLY A 14 -5.08 1.70 -10.87
C GLY A 14 -3.60 1.53 -10.55
N ALA A 15 -3.13 2.17 -9.46
CA ALA A 15 -1.75 2.02 -8.99
C ALA A 15 -1.46 0.58 -8.54
N GLN A 16 -2.42 -0.06 -7.85
CA GLN A 16 -2.33 -1.45 -7.43
C GLN A 16 -2.15 -2.41 -8.61
N ARG A 17 -2.98 -2.29 -9.66
CA ARG A 17 -2.87 -3.11 -10.88
C ARG A 17 -1.51 -2.92 -11.58
N GLN A 18 -0.98 -1.70 -11.60
CA GLN A 18 0.33 -1.43 -12.19
C GLN A 18 1.46 -2.06 -11.39
N LEU A 19 1.43 -1.96 -10.07
CA LEU A 19 2.39 -2.63 -9.18
C LEU A 19 2.35 -4.15 -9.35
N ASP A 20 1.17 -4.75 -9.42
CA ASP A 20 1.02 -6.19 -9.64
C ASP A 20 1.64 -6.65 -10.96
N ARG A 21 1.47 -5.85 -12.03
CA ARG A 21 2.06 -6.13 -13.34
C ARG A 21 3.59 -6.12 -13.28
N ILE A 22 4.18 -5.14 -12.59
CA ILE A 22 5.64 -5.03 -12.42
C ILE A 22 6.15 -6.20 -11.58
N ALA A 23 5.53 -6.45 -10.41
CA ALA A 23 5.91 -7.52 -9.50
C ALA A 23 5.84 -8.91 -10.17
N LYS A 24 4.80 -9.14 -10.99
CA LYS A 24 4.67 -10.35 -11.82
C LYS A 24 5.84 -10.50 -12.80
N GLY A 25 6.27 -9.42 -13.45
CA GLY A 25 7.44 -9.43 -14.34
C GLY A 25 8.73 -9.86 -13.64
N TRP A 26 8.84 -9.59 -12.34
CA TRP A 26 9.97 -9.99 -11.50
C TRP A 26 9.76 -11.32 -10.77
N ARG A 27 8.64 -12.01 -11.02
CA ARG A 27 8.26 -13.28 -10.37
C ARG A 27 8.16 -13.16 -8.84
N LEU A 28 7.85 -11.98 -8.33
CA LEU A 28 7.61 -11.79 -6.90
C LEU A 28 6.26 -12.39 -6.50
N LYS A 29 6.24 -13.13 -5.38
CA LYS A 29 5.01 -13.66 -4.78
C LYS A 29 4.35 -12.60 -3.90
N ARG A 30 3.04 -12.35 -4.07
CA ARG A 30 2.27 -11.50 -3.14
C ARG A 30 2.13 -12.22 -1.81
N VAL A 31 2.45 -11.53 -0.72
CA VAL A 31 2.46 -12.13 0.63
C VAL A 31 1.48 -11.50 1.61
N ALA A 32 0.88 -10.39 1.21
CA ALA A 32 -0.18 -9.71 1.96
C ALA A 32 -1.18 -9.09 0.98
N ASP A 33 -2.42 -8.94 1.45
CA ASP A 33 -3.46 -8.23 0.71
C ASP A 33 -3.05 -6.76 0.51
N PRO A 34 -3.40 -6.14 -0.63
CA PRO A 34 -3.16 -4.73 -0.86
C PRO A 34 -3.80 -3.85 0.22
N MET A 35 -3.07 -2.85 0.69
CA MET A 35 -3.61 -1.79 1.53
C MET A 35 -3.77 -0.51 0.71
N ILE A 36 -5.01 -0.10 0.46
CA ILE A 36 -5.35 1.15 -0.23
C ILE A 36 -6.08 2.06 0.76
N VAL A 37 -5.58 3.28 0.91
CA VAL A 37 -6.10 4.29 1.83
C VAL A 37 -6.48 5.52 1.02
N ASN A 38 -7.77 5.83 0.96
CA ASN A 38 -8.26 7.04 0.29
C ASN A 38 -8.28 8.22 1.27
N THR A 39 -7.91 9.41 0.77
CA THR A 39 -7.89 10.68 1.50
C THR A 39 -9.10 11.57 1.19
N ASP A 40 -10.09 11.01 0.48
CA ASP A 40 -11.33 11.66 0.02
C ASP A 40 -11.10 12.98 -0.75
N ALA A 41 -10.01 13.04 -1.51
CA ALA A 41 -9.62 14.21 -2.30
C ALA A 41 -10.38 14.26 -3.64
N GLN A 42 -11.69 14.49 -3.60
CA GLN A 42 -12.57 14.50 -4.79
C GLN A 42 -12.85 15.89 -5.37
N THR A 43 -12.53 16.97 -4.65
CA THR A 43 -12.67 18.36 -5.15
C THR A 43 -11.30 19.00 -5.36
N PRO A 44 -11.17 20.03 -6.22
CA PRO A 44 -9.91 20.76 -6.40
C PRO A 44 -9.29 21.24 -5.09
N GLU A 45 -10.11 21.76 -4.17
CA GLU A 45 -9.67 22.25 -2.87
C GLU A 45 -9.09 21.12 -2.02
N ARG A 46 -9.76 19.94 -1.98
CA ARG A 46 -9.25 18.77 -1.25
C ARG A 46 -8.04 18.15 -1.93
N ILE A 47 -7.94 18.21 -3.26
CA ILE A 47 -6.76 17.78 -4.03
C ILE A 47 -5.54 18.68 -3.76
N LEU A 48 -5.74 19.95 -3.46
CA LEU A 48 -4.65 20.89 -3.15
C LEU A 48 -4.32 20.98 -1.65
N ALA A 49 -5.25 20.62 -0.77
CA ALA A 49 -5.04 20.65 0.68
C ALA A 49 -3.91 19.69 1.15
N PRO A 50 -3.22 19.94 2.28
CA PRO A 50 -2.32 18.95 2.87
C PRO A 50 -3.04 17.64 3.20
N LYS A 51 -2.38 16.49 2.99
CA LYS A 51 -2.93 15.16 3.27
C LYS A 51 -2.39 14.68 4.59
N THR A 52 -3.28 14.20 5.46
CA THR A 52 -2.92 13.55 6.71
C THR A 52 -3.47 12.14 6.69
N VAL A 53 -2.60 11.16 6.95
CA VAL A 53 -2.99 9.77 7.17
C VAL A 53 -3.25 9.60 8.66
N SER A 54 -4.35 8.96 9.04
CA SER A 54 -4.69 8.78 10.45
C SER A 54 -3.68 7.87 11.16
N GLU A 55 -3.49 8.05 12.46
CA GLU A 55 -2.58 7.20 13.25
C GLU A 55 -2.94 5.71 13.18
N ASN A 56 -4.23 5.39 13.12
CA ASN A 56 -4.69 4.00 12.95
C ASN A 56 -4.17 3.39 11.63
N VAL A 57 -4.22 4.15 10.54
CA VAL A 57 -3.71 3.71 9.24
C VAL A 57 -2.19 3.61 9.26
N LEU A 58 -1.50 4.57 9.88
CA LEU A 58 -0.04 4.51 10.06
C LEU A 58 0.36 3.27 10.87
N GLN A 59 -0.41 2.93 11.88
CA GLN A 59 -0.17 1.74 12.70
C GLN A 59 -0.32 0.45 11.90
N LEU A 60 -1.41 0.31 11.12
CA LEU A 60 -1.59 -0.82 10.20
C LEU A 60 -0.44 -0.93 9.18
N ALA A 61 0.05 0.20 8.67
CA ALA A 61 1.18 0.22 7.76
C ALA A 61 2.48 -0.26 8.42
N ARG A 62 2.72 0.12 9.68
CA ARG A 62 3.86 -0.38 10.48
C ARG A 62 3.76 -1.88 10.70
N GLU A 63 2.59 -2.39 11.06
CA GLU A 63 2.33 -3.81 11.29
C GLU A 63 2.57 -4.63 10.02
N MET A 64 2.07 -4.18 8.86
CA MET A 64 2.34 -4.83 7.59
C MET A 64 3.84 -4.86 7.26
N GLY A 65 4.54 -3.74 7.48
CA GLY A 65 5.99 -3.66 7.26
C GLY A 65 6.78 -4.60 8.17
N GLN A 66 6.40 -4.68 9.45
CA GLN A 66 7.00 -5.60 10.42
C GLN A 66 6.77 -7.06 10.02
N GLY A 67 5.54 -7.42 9.64
CA GLY A 67 5.23 -8.77 9.17
C GLY A 67 6.01 -9.17 7.91
N LEU A 68 6.17 -8.24 6.96
CA LEU A 68 6.98 -8.47 5.76
C LEU A 68 8.45 -8.71 6.12
N ALA A 69 9.04 -7.87 6.98
CA ALA A 69 10.43 -8.00 7.42
C ALA A 69 10.68 -9.33 8.13
N GLN A 70 9.83 -9.69 9.09
CA GLN A 70 9.94 -10.96 9.82
C GLN A 70 9.83 -12.18 8.91
N GLY A 71 8.91 -12.17 7.95
CA GLY A 71 8.76 -13.28 7.01
C GLY A 71 9.92 -13.41 6.02
N LEU A 72 10.59 -12.30 5.67
CA LEU A 72 11.84 -12.33 4.89
C LEU A 72 12.98 -12.93 5.72
N ASP A 73 13.17 -12.48 6.97
CA ASP A 73 14.21 -12.99 7.87
C ASP A 73 14.04 -14.49 8.16
N ALA A 74 12.79 -14.96 8.26
CA ALA A 74 12.45 -16.36 8.49
C ALA A 74 12.49 -17.23 7.22
N GLY A 75 12.70 -16.66 6.03
CA GLY A 75 12.72 -17.39 4.76
C GLY A 75 11.35 -17.95 4.34
N ILE A 76 10.25 -17.35 4.79
CA ILE A 76 8.87 -17.81 4.53
C ILE A 76 8.37 -17.37 3.13
N PHE A 77 8.96 -16.31 2.56
CA PHE A 77 8.47 -15.56 1.39
C PHE A 77 9.37 -15.56 0.15
#